data_AF-A0A822EQV1-F1
#
_entry.id   AF-A0A822EQV1-F1
#
_cell.length_a   1.000
_cell.length_b   1.000
_cell.length_c   1.000
_cell.angle_alpha   90.00
_cell.angle_beta   90.00
_cell.angle_gamma   90.00
#
_symmetry.space_group_name_H-M   'P 1'
#
loop_
_entity.id
_entity.type
_entity.pdbx_description
1 polymer ?
#
loop_
_entity_poly.entity_id
_entity_poly.type
_entity_poly.pdbx_seq_one_letter_code
_entity_poly.pdbx_strand_id
1 'polypeptide(L)'
;MRDMLPESERQDTLLLQVLEDRGLAYLCSHLKLRVDLLNKLSLPSMDSNEFLLFVDNQTKIYDKNTQTFIQTLVSCIYETAISTTLTSTKTDKTILNQEKIFIENHRQCLQTYIKTIEQQVWALYALQLIGYKNNFPKELLLRLFVYSYDLDIIEEDAYFKWKEDINDDIPGKGKALFQVSKWLQWLEHASEESDDDDNRKSHEIILNDKEIVVLFQTYNVMSSNLRLLPLHENQYFQNNVIELLNDEWPQSKTIRMRRLERSCNEFPISYILVNDNNQLIGYCYIDRLLDDEQSVIIESVCIQRTLRGNGYGRILMKLLEDQLHQQESKIKFIYLTTTDKRHFYEKCGYEETSPRIRLNISSKLFNGNEQILKNLLANQTQSITDSHVILQKGSTIQRIQTVWMKKQI
;
A
#
# COMPACT_ATOMS: atom_id res chain seq x y z
N MET A 1 -40.31 -4.29 -10.38
CA MET A 1 -40.53 -5.75 -10.36
C MET A 1 -40.26 -6.35 -8.98
N ARG A 2 -39.12 -6.02 -8.36
CA ARG A 2 -38.77 -6.41 -6.98
C ARG A 2 -39.79 -5.95 -5.93
N ASP A 3 -40.37 -4.77 -6.10
CA ASP A 3 -41.41 -4.22 -5.22
C ASP A 3 -42.78 -4.89 -5.39
N MET A 4 -42.96 -5.69 -6.45
CA MET A 4 -44.20 -6.42 -6.72
C MET A 4 -44.25 -7.77 -5.99
N LEU A 5 -43.18 -8.15 -5.29
CA LEU A 5 -43.09 -9.38 -4.49
C LEU A 5 -43.28 -9.09 -2.98
N PRO A 6 -43.86 -10.04 -2.23
CA PRO A 6 -43.87 -10.03 -0.77
C PRO A 6 -42.46 -9.87 -0.19
N GLU A 7 -42.30 -9.16 0.93
CA GLU A 7 -40.98 -8.87 1.53
C GLU A 7 -40.14 -10.14 1.80
N SER A 8 -40.78 -11.25 2.14
CA SER A 8 -40.13 -12.56 2.34
C SER A 8 -39.49 -13.15 1.08
N GLU A 9 -39.92 -12.74 -0.12
CA GLU A 9 -39.47 -13.26 -1.42
C GLU A 9 -38.51 -12.28 -2.14
N ARG A 10 -38.18 -11.14 -1.52
CA ARG A 10 -37.28 -10.13 -2.10
C ARG A 10 -35.79 -10.48 -2.02
N GLN A 11 -35.46 -11.67 -1.51
CA GLN A 11 -34.11 -12.21 -1.57
C GLN A 11 -33.74 -12.54 -3.01
N ASP A 12 -32.53 -12.14 -3.44
CA ASP A 12 -32.10 -12.24 -4.85
C ASP A 12 -32.21 -13.67 -5.39
N THR A 13 -31.96 -14.68 -4.54
CA THR A 13 -32.07 -16.11 -4.85
C THR A 13 -33.51 -16.57 -5.10
N LEU A 14 -34.46 -16.18 -4.25
CA LEU A 14 -35.88 -16.52 -4.41
C LEU A 14 -36.48 -15.82 -5.64
N LEU A 15 -36.16 -14.56 -5.85
CA LEU A 15 -36.60 -13.83 -7.05
C LEU A 15 -36.03 -14.45 -8.33
N LEU A 16 -34.75 -14.83 -8.34
CA LEU A 16 -34.16 -15.51 -9.49
C LEU A 16 -34.84 -16.86 -9.75
N GLN A 17 -35.10 -17.65 -8.72
CA GLN A 17 -35.81 -18.93 -8.84
C GLN A 17 -37.21 -18.76 -9.44
N VAL A 18 -37.99 -17.79 -8.97
CA VAL A 18 -39.32 -17.47 -9.53
C VAL A 18 -39.23 -17.05 -11.00
N LEU A 19 -38.19 -16.31 -11.39
CA LEU A 19 -37.96 -15.92 -12.77
C LEU A 19 -37.51 -17.09 -13.65
N GLU A 20 -36.70 -18.00 -13.13
CA GLU A 20 -36.28 -19.22 -13.84
C GLU A 20 -37.47 -20.16 -14.06
N ASP A 21 -38.30 -20.38 -13.05
CA ASP A 21 -39.52 -21.20 -13.13
C ASP A 21 -40.52 -20.67 -14.16
N ARG A 22 -40.50 -19.35 -14.41
CA ARG A 22 -41.35 -18.67 -15.42
C ARG A 22 -40.66 -18.46 -16.77
N GLY A 23 -39.41 -18.89 -16.93
CA GLY A 23 -38.63 -18.69 -18.16
C GLY A 23 -38.27 -17.22 -18.44
N LEU A 24 -38.32 -16.35 -17.43
CA LEU A 24 -38.09 -14.90 -17.53
C LEU A 24 -36.71 -14.46 -17.01
N ALA A 25 -35.86 -15.39 -16.60
CA ALA A 25 -34.54 -15.08 -16.04
C ALA A 25 -33.65 -14.23 -16.97
N TYR A 26 -33.84 -14.34 -18.30
CA TYR A 26 -33.12 -13.54 -19.29
C TYR A 26 -33.41 -12.03 -19.17
N LEU A 27 -34.57 -11.64 -18.64
CA LEU A 27 -34.95 -10.24 -18.43
C LEU A 27 -34.16 -9.58 -17.28
N CYS A 28 -33.52 -10.38 -16.43
CA CYS A 28 -32.78 -9.92 -15.26
C CYS A 28 -31.38 -10.54 -15.21
N SER A 29 -30.65 -10.43 -16.32
CA SER A 29 -29.26 -10.91 -16.45
C SER A 29 -28.35 -10.42 -15.31
N HIS A 30 -28.53 -9.17 -14.86
CA HIS A 30 -27.82 -8.60 -13.71
C HIS A 30 -28.09 -9.34 -12.38
N LEU A 31 -29.33 -9.80 -12.17
CA LEU A 31 -29.73 -10.53 -10.97
C LEU A 31 -29.05 -11.91 -10.94
N LYS A 32 -28.97 -12.56 -12.11
CA LYS A 32 -28.29 -13.85 -12.26
C LYS A 32 -26.79 -13.72 -11.95
N LEU A 33 -26.10 -12.76 -12.57
CA LEU A 33 -24.70 -12.46 -12.26
C LEU A 33 -24.50 -12.22 -10.76
N ARG A 34 -25.37 -11.42 -10.15
CA ARG A 34 -25.29 -11.12 -8.72
C ARG A 34 -25.40 -12.38 -7.84
N VAL A 35 -26.39 -13.23 -8.09
CA VAL A 35 -26.58 -14.48 -7.35
C VAL A 35 -25.36 -15.40 -7.52
N ASP A 36 -24.85 -15.54 -8.73
CA ASP A 36 -23.69 -16.37 -9.04
C ASP A 36 -22.43 -15.90 -8.29
N LEU A 37 -22.18 -14.58 -8.27
CA LEU A 37 -21.06 -13.99 -7.52
C LEU A 37 -21.20 -14.18 -6.01
N LEU A 38 -22.39 -13.94 -5.44
CA LEU A 38 -22.62 -14.09 -4.00
C LEU A 38 -22.51 -15.53 -3.54
N ASN A 39 -23.04 -16.48 -4.32
CA ASN A 39 -22.89 -17.91 -4.04
C ASN A 39 -21.42 -18.31 -4.02
N LYS A 40 -20.64 -17.79 -4.97
CA LYS A 40 -19.20 -18.06 -5.04
C LYS A 40 -18.46 -17.45 -3.83
N LEU A 41 -18.72 -16.18 -3.50
CA LEU A 41 -18.14 -15.45 -2.36
C LEU A 41 -18.46 -16.07 -0.99
N SER A 42 -19.59 -16.77 -0.86
CA SER A 42 -20.02 -17.38 0.40
C SER A 42 -19.32 -18.71 0.72
N LEU A 43 -18.47 -19.23 -0.18
CA LEU A 43 -17.78 -20.50 0.02
C LEU A 43 -16.60 -20.36 0.99
N PRO A 44 -16.51 -21.19 2.06
CA PRO A 44 -15.52 -21.03 3.13
C PRO A 44 -14.06 -21.29 2.72
N SER A 45 -13.83 -21.91 1.55
CA SER A 45 -12.50 -22.25 1.03
C SER A 45 -12.13 -21.48 -0.24
N MET A 46 -12.80 -20.37 -0.53
CA MET A 46 -12.58 -19.66 -1.79
C MET A 46 -11.24 -18.91 -1.78
N ASP A 47 -10.34 -19.29 -2.68
CA ASP A 47 -9.13 -18.52 -2.95
C ASP A 47 -9.44 -17.31 -3.85
N SER A 48 -8.73 -16.21 -3.62
CA SER A 48 -8.87 -14.98 -4.41
C SER A 48 -8.64 -15.18 -5.90
N ASN A 49 -7.70 -16.07 -6.27
CA ASN A 49 -7.42 -16.36 -7.68
C ASN A 49 -8.53 -17.22 -8.30
N GLU A 50 -9.13 -18.13 -7.53
CA GLU A 50 -10.30 -18.89 -7.98
C GLU A 50 -11.50 -17.99 -8.22
N PHE A 51 -11.69 -16.97 -7.37
CA PHE A 51 -12.74 -15.98 -7.59
C PHE A 51 -12.46 -15.15 -8.84
N LEU A 52 -11.23 -14.66 -9.03
CA LEU A 52 -10.85 -13.93 -10.24
C LEU A 52 -11.10 -14.77 -11.50
N LEU A 53 -10.67 -16.03 -11.52
CA LEU A 53 -10.90 -16.94 -12.63
C LEU A 53 -12.41 -17.19 -12.87
N PHE A 54 -13.20 -17.24 -11.80
CA PHE A 54 -14.65 -17.33 -11.91
C PHE A 54 -15.24 -16.08 -12.57
N VAL A 55 -14.85 -14.89 -12.13
CA VAL A 55 -15.31 -13.63 -12.74
C VAL A 55 -14.88 -13.54 -14.21
N ASP A 56 -13.65 -13.97 -14.55
CA ASP A 56 -13.18 -14.04 -15.93
C ASP A 56 -14.10 -14.91 -16.80
N ASN A 57 -14.57 -16.04 -16.26
CA ASN A 57 -15.54 -16.87 -16.96
C ASN A 57 -16.91 -16.18 -17.12
N GLN A 58 -17.35 -15.38 -16.14
CA GLN A 58 -18.58 -14.59 -16.26
C GLN A 58 -18.48 -13.52 -17.36
N THR A 59 -17.29 -12.97 -17.63
CA THR A 59 -17.10 -11.98 -18.71
C THR A 59 -17.32 -12.53 -20.12
N LYS A 60 -17.41 -13.86 -20.27
CA LYS A 60 -17.79 -14.51 -21.54
C LYS A 60 -19.29 -14.41 -21.81
N ILE A 61 -20.09 -14.19 -20.77
CA ILE A 61 -21.56 -14.15 -20.81
C ILE A 61 -22.06 -12.71 -20.68
N TYR A 62 -21.41 -11.92 -19.82
CA TYR A 62 -21.78 -10.54 -19.52
C TYR A 62 -20.71 -9.57 -20.01
N ASP A 63 -21.11 -8.43 -20.56
CA ASP A 63 -20.17 -7.40 -20.98
C ASP A 63 -19.55 -6.68 -19.77
N LYS A 64 -18.24 -6.93 -19.59
CA LYS A 64 -17.42 -6.37 -18.51
C LYS A 64 -17.27 -4.86 -18.54
N ASN A 65 -17.56 -4.21 -19.67
CA ASN A 65 -17.43 -2.76 -19.82
C ASN A 65 -18.71 -1.99 -19.46
N THR A 66 -19.76 -2.69 -19.00
CA THR A 66 -21.04 -2.05 -18.64
C THR A 66 -21.07 -1.58 -17.19
N GLN A 67 -21.77 -0.46 -16.95
CA GLN A 67 -22.05 0.04 -15.60
C GLN A 67 -22.65 -1.05 -14.70
N THR A 68 -23.62 -1.80 -15.22
CA THR A 68 -24.31 -2.85 -14.48
C THR A 68 -23.36 -3.96 -14.01
N PHE A 69 -22.41 -4.38 -14.85
CA PHE A 69 -21.42 -5.39 -14.47
C PHE A 69 -20.52 -4.89 -13.34
N ILE A 70 -19.94 -3.70 -13.50
CA ILE A 70 -19.03 -3.10 -12.52
C ILE A 70 -19.73 -2.86 -11.19
N GLN A 71 -20.93 -2.27 -11.22
CA GLN A 71 -21.71 -2.02 -10.01
C GLN A 71 -22.10 -3.32 -9.30
N THR A 72 -22.44 -4.37 -10.05
CA THR A 72 -22.78 -5.67 -9.47
C THR A 72 -21.56 -6.31 -8.80
N LEU A 73 -20.41 -6.33 -9.48
CA LEU A 73 -19.16 -6.88 -8.95
C LEU A 73 -18.74 -6.19 -7.66
N VAL A 74 -18.67 -4.85 -7.69
CA VAL A 74 -18.30 -4.03 -6.52
C VAL A 74 -19.30 -4.25 -5.38
N SER A 75 -20.60 -4.22 -5.69
CA SER A 75 -21.64 -4.45 -4.67
C SER A 75 -21.48 -5.80 -3.98
N CYS A 76 -21.28 -6.88 -4.73
CA CYS A 76 -21.16 -8.21 -4.15
C CYS A 76 -19.94 -8.33 -3.22
N ILE A 77 -18.78 -7.84 -3.64
CA ILE A 77 -17.55 -7.93 -2.83
C ILE A 77 -17.70 -7.10 -1.55
N TYR A 78 -18.11 -5.84 -1.68
CA TYR A 78 -18.21 -4.94 -0.53
C TYR A 78 -19.35 -5.29 0.41
N GLU A 79 -20.52 -5.68 -0.08
CA GLU A 79 -21.63 -6.14 0.78
C GLU A 79 -21.26 -7.41 1.55
N THR A 80 -20.50 -8.33 0.94
CA THR A 80 -19.99 -9.51 1.65
C THR A 80 -19.00 -9.13 2.75
N ALA A 81 -18.07 -8.21 2.45
CA ALA A 81 -17.07 -7.73 3.40
C ALA A 81 -17.69 -7.10 4.66
N ILE A 82 -18.75 -6.30 4.49
CA ILE A 82 -19.38 -5.55 5.59
C ILE A 82 -20.50 -6.31 6.32
N SER A 83 -20.87 -7.50 5.84
CA SER A 83 -22.02 -8.26 6.36
C SER A 83 -21.93 -8.51 7.87
N THR A 84 -20.76 -8.88 8.37
CA THR A 84 -20.46 -9.04 9.81
C THR A 84 -20.46 -7.70 10.55
N THR A 85 -19.98 -6.64 9.92
CA THR A 85 -19.95 -5.28 10.50
C THR A 85 -21.36 -4.73 10.72
N LEU A 86 -22.28 -4.99 9.81
CA LEU A 86 -23.67 -4.51 9.87
C LEU A 86 -24.53 -5.26 10.89
N THR A 87 -24.19 -6.52 11.19
CA THR A 87 -24.96 -7.38 12.11
C THR A 87 -24.44 -7.34 13.55
N SER A 88 -23.22 -6.85 13.77
CA SER A 88 -22.64 -6.72 15.11
C SER A 88 -23.20 -5.54 15.90
N THR A 89 -23.50 -5.75 17.19
CA THR A 89 -23.98 -4.72 18.11
C THR A 89 -22.88 -3.77 18.62
N LYS A 90 -21.60 -4.13 18.42
CA LYS A 90 -20.42 -3.31 18.75
C LYS A 90 -19.41 -3.37 17.60
N THR A 91 -18.91 -2.21 17.18
CA THR A 91 -17.86 -2.09 16.17
C THR A 91 -16.52 -2.41 16.82
N ASP A 92 -16.08 -3.66 16.71
CA ASP A 92 -14.78 -4.11 17.21
C ASP A 92 -13.69 -3.92 16.13
N LYS A 93 -12.47 -3.58 16.56
CA LYS A 93 -11.30 -3.43 15.68
C LYS A 93 -11.01 -4.72 14.90
N THR A 94 -11.36 -5.87 15.47
CA THR A 94 -11.23 -7.19 14.84
C THR A 94 -12.12 -7.33 13.61
N ILE A 95 -13.39 -6.92 13.71
CA ILE A 95 -14.37 -6.98 12.62
C ILE A 95 -13.97 -6.01 11.49
N LEU A 96 -13.54 -4.79 11.84
CA LEU A 96 -13.06 -3.82 10.84
C LEU A 96 -11.80 -4.31 10.10
N ASN A 97 -10.91 -5.03 10.80
CA ASN A 97 -9.75 -5.64 10.16
C ASN A 97 -10.16 -6.79 9.23
N GLN A 98 -11.16 -7.60 9.59
CA GLN A 98 -11.68 -8.66 8.72
C GLN A 98 -12.32 -8.10 7.44
N GLU A 99 -13.11 -7.03 7.58
CA GLU A 99 -13.68 -6.28 6.44
C GLU A 99 -12.57 -5.82 5.48
N LYS A 100 -11.51 -5.19 6.01
CA LYS A 100 -10.37 -4.72 5.21
C LYS A 100 -9.65 -5.88 4.50
N ILE A 101 -9.30 -6.94 5.24
CA ILE A 101 -8.61 -8.11 4.70
C ILE A 101 -9.44 -8.77 3.59
N PHE A 102 -10.76 -8.83 3.75
CA PHE A 102 -11.64 -9.40 2.73
C PHE A 102 -11.56 -8.60 1.42
N ILE A 103 -11.63 -7.27 1.48
CA ILE A 103 -11.54 -6.42 0.28
C ILE A 103 -10.13 -6.50 -0.33
N GLU A 104 -9.08 -6.49 0.51
CA GLU A 104 -7.68 -6.62 0.07
C GLU A 104 -7.44 -7.94 -0.68
N ASN A 105 -8.00 -9.05 -0.18
CA ASN A 105 -7.94 -10.34 -0.86
C ASN A 105 -8.60 -10.30 -2.25
N HIS A 106 -9.60 -9.45 -2.48
CA HIS A 106 -10.29 -9.32 -3.78
C HIS A 106 -9.80 -8.11 -4.61
N ARG A 107 -8.77 -7.39 -4.14
CA ARG A 107 -8.19 -6.20 -4.80
C ARG A 107 -7.83 -6.47 -6.25
N GLN A 108 -7.11 -7.56 -6.51
CA GLN A 108 -6.64 -7.90 -7.87
C GLN A 108 -7.82 -8.08 -8.83
N CYS A 109 -8.92 -8.69 -8.37
CA CYS A 109 -10.12 -8.82 -9.17
C CYS A 109 -10.74 -7.46 -9.49
N LEU A 110 -10.85 -6.58 -8.50
CA LEU A 110 -11.38 -5.22 -8.69
C LEU A 110 -10.53 -4.42 -9.69
N GLN A 111 -9.21 -4.40 -9.52
CA GLN A 111 -8.26 -3.70 -10.42
C GLN A 111 -8.22 -4.28 -11.84
N THR A 112 -8.58 -5.55 -12.01
CA THR A 112 -8.60 -6.17 -13.34
C THR A 112 -9.74 -5.64 -14.20
N TYR A 113 -10.89 -5.29 -13.60
CA TYR A 113 -12.08 -4.85 -14.34
C TYR A 113 -12.41 -3.36 -14.20
N ILE A 114 -11.90 -2.70 -13.17
CA ILE A 114 -12.09 -1.28 -12.93
C ILE A 114 -10.80 -0.56 -13.37
N LYS A 115 -10.78 -0.04 -14.60
CA LYS A 115 -9.59 0.59 -15.19
C LYS A 115 -9.80 2.05 -15.55
N THR A 116 -10.93 2.39 -16.16
CA THR A 116 -11.19 3.76 -16.60
C THR A 116 -11.79 4.58 -15.47
N ILE A 117 -11.58 5.90 -15.51
CA ILE A 117 -12.22 6.84 -14.56
C ILE A 117 -13.75 6.66 -14.55
N GLU A 118 -14.37 6.38 -15.70
CA GLU A 118 -15.80 6.11 -15.78
C GLU A 118 -16.21 4.84 -15.01
N GLN A 119 -15.46 3.75 -15.15
CA GLN A 119 -15.70 2.51 -14.39
C GLN A 119 -15.48 2.72 -12.89
N GLN A 120 -14.48 3.51 -12.52
CA GLN A 120 -14.20 3.87 -11.14
C GLN A 120 -15.36 4.71 -10.55
N VAL A 121 -15.92 5.66 -11.29
CA VAL A 121 -17.13 6.39 -10.88
C VAL A 121 -18.34 5.46 -10.72
N TRP A 122 -18.52 4.49 -11.62
CA TRP A 122 -19.56 3.46 -11.44
C TRP A 122 -19.35 2.64 -10.16
N ALA A 123 -18.11 2.32 -9.80
CA ALA A 123 -17.78 1.68 -8.53
C ALA A 123 -18.15 2.56 -7.33
N LEU A 124 -17.86 3.87 -7.36
CA LEU A 124 -18.26 4.82 -6.31
C LEU A 124 -19.78 4.89 -6.15
N TYR A 125 -20.52 4.85 -7.25
CA TYR A 125 -21.97 4.76 -7.21
C TYR A 125 -22.48 3.47 -6.57
N ALA A 126 -21.81 2.33 -6.80
CA ALA A 126 -22.13 1.10 -6.09
C ALA A 126 -21.92 1.25 -4.57
N LEU A 127 -20.81 1.85 -4.14
CA LEU A 127 -20.56 2.10 -2.71
C LEU A 127 -21.59 3.07 -2.09
N GLN A 128 -22.00 4.11 -2.83
CA GLN A 128 -23.09 5.00 -2.42
C GLN A 128 -24.40 4.23 -2.21
N LEU A 129 -24.75 3.32 -3.14
CA LEU A 129 -25.94 2.49 -3.03
C LEU A 129 -25.88 1.56 -1.82
N ILE A 130 -24.72 0.99 -1.50
CA ILE A 130 -24.52 0.20 -0.27
C ILE A 130 -24.80 1.06 0.96
N GLY A 131 -24.26 2.28 1.00
CA GLY A 131 -24.54 3.26 2.06
C GLY A 131 -26.02 3.55 2.18
N TYR A 132 -26.70 3.84 1.07
CA TYR A 132 -28.13 4.12 1.02
C TYR A 132 -28.98 2.96 1.53
N LYS A 133 -28.74 1.73 1.04
CA LYS A 133 -29.47 0.52 1.48
C LYS A 133 -29.37 0.27 2.98
N ASN A 134 -28.25 0.65 3.60
CA ASN A 134 -27.99 0.46 5.03
C ASN A 134 -28.27 1.71 5.88
N ASN A 135 -28.94 2.72 5.33
CA ASN A 135 -29.26 3.99 6.00
C ASN A 135 -28.05 4.83 6.44
N PHE A 136 -26.93 4.74 5.71
CA PHE A 136 -25.67 5.43 5.99
C PHE A 136 -25.22 5.33 7.46
N PRO A 137 -24.87 4.11 7.94
CA PRO A 137 -24.29 3.96 9.27
C PRO A 137 -23.06 4.85 9.42
N LYS A 138 -22.82 5.35 10.64
CA LYS A 138 -21.73 6.29 10.91
C LYS A 138 -20.40 5.74 10.38
N GLU A 139 -19.68 6.60 9.65
CA GLU A 139 -18.39 6.33 8.99
C GLU A 139 -18.33 5.12 8.01
N LEU A 140 -19.44 4.45 7.68
CA LEU A 140 -19.43 3.31 6.74
C LEU A 140 -18.91 3.74 5.36
N LEU A 141 -19.58 4.67 4.68
CA LEU A 141 -19.19 5.04 3.32
C LEU A 141 -17.76 5.61 3.26
N LEU A 142 -17.42 6.46 4.24
CA LEU A 142 -16.07 7.00 4.38
C LEU A 142 -15.03 5.90 4.45
N ARG A 143 -15.27 4.86 5.26
CA ARG A 143 -14.35 3.73 5.38
C ARG A 143 -14.22 2.94 4.07
N LEU A 144 -15.32 2.73 3.33
CA LEU A 144 -15.28 2.06 2.03
C LEU A 144 -14.53 2.88 0.96
N PHE A 145 -14.68 4.20 0.99
CA PHE A 145 -13.92 5.12 0.13
C PHE A 145 -12.43 5.04 0.46
N VAL A 146 -12.08 5.12 1.75
CA VAL A 146 -10.68 4.98 2.19
C VAL A 146 -10.09 3.64 1.78
N TYR A 147 -10.82 2.52 1.89
CA TYR A 147 -10.32 1.23 1.41
C TYR A 147 -10.12 1.20 -0.11
N SER A 148 -11.06 1.76 -0.87
CA SER A 148 -10.95 1.80 -2.34
C SER A 148 -9.76 2.65 -2.80
N TYR A 149 -9.49 3.75 -2.09
CA TYR A 149 -8.33 4.62 -2.29
C TYR A 149 -7.02 3.94 -1.87
N ASP A 150 -6.92 3.45 -0.62
CA ASP A 150 -5.72 2.81 -0.06
C ASP A 150 -5.26 1.56 -0.84
N LEU A 151 -6.18 0.88 -1.53
CA LEU A 151 -5.91 -0.32 -2.31
C LEU A 151 -5.71 -0.03 -3.80
N ASP A 152 -5.63 1.24 -4.21
CA ASP A 152 -5.48 1.71 -5.59
C ASP A 152 -6.56 1.13 -6.52
N ILE A 153 -7.80 0.99 -6.04
CA ILE A 153 -8.94 0.52 -6.86
C ILE A 153 -9.60 1.72 -7.56
N ILE A 154 -9.59 2.88 -6.90
CA ILE A 154 -10.21 4.12 -7.35
C ILE A 154 -9.21 5.26 -7.16
N GLU A 155 -8.94 5.96 -8.24
CA GLU A 155 -8.06 7.12 -8.30
C GLU A 155 -8.79 8.39 -7.88
N GLU A 156 -8.01 9.43 -7.58
CA GLU A 156 -8.48 10.73 -7.10
C GLU A 156 -9.48 11.41 -8.06
N ASP A 157 -9.15 11.45 -9.35
CA ASP A 157 -10.01 12.02 -10.40
C ASP A 157 -11.41 11.41 -10.42
N ALA A 158 -11.54 10.12 -10.10
CA ALA A 158 -12.84 9.47 -10.03
C ALA A 158 -13.67 9.95 -8.83
N TYR A 159 -13.04 10.25 -7.69
CA TYR A 159 -13.74 10.82 -6.53
C TYR A 159 -14.24 12.24 -6.80
N PHE A 160 -13.44 13.06 -7.48
CA PHE A 160 -13.85 14.41 -7.86
C PHE A 160 -14.93 14.39 -8.94
N LYS A 161 -14.75 13.58 -9.98
CA LYS A 161 -15.78 13.38 -10.99
C LYS A 161 -17.07 12.88 -10.36
N TRP A 162 -17.01 11.91 -9.45
CA TRP A 162 -18.20 11.50 -8.70
C TRP A 162 -18.76 12.68 -7.89
N LYS A 163 -17.97 13.41 -7.10
CA LYS A 163 -18.42 14.55 -6.27
C LYS A 163 -19.23 15.57 -7.08
N GLU A 164 -18.77 15.89 -8.28
CA GLU A 164 -19.37 16.89 -9.19
C GLU A 164 -20.53 16.34 -10.03
N ASP A 165 -20.54 15.03 -10.30
CA ASP A 165 -21.55 14.41 -11.15
C ASP A 165 -22.95 14.47 -10.52
N ILE A 166 -23.89 14.99 -11.31
CA ILE A 166 -25.30 15.14 -10.96
C ILE A 166 -26.05 13.98 -11.63
N ASN A 167 -26.15 12.88 -10.90
CA ASN A 167 -26.89 11.70 -11.33
C ASN A 167 -28.11 11.47 -10.42
N ASP A 168 -29.28 11.89 -10.89
CA ASP A 168 -30.55 11.79 -10.16
C ASP A 168 -31.10 10.35 -10.09
N ASP A 169 -30.59 9.44 -10.93
CA ASP A 169 -31.03 8.04 -10.95
C ASP A 169 -30.49 7.24 -9.73
N ILE A 170 -29.49 7.78 -9.02
CA ILE A 170 -28.80 7.09 -7.93
C ILE A 170 -29.06 7.81 -6.59
N PRO A 171 -29.89 7.23 -5.71
CA PRO A 171 -30.32 7.90 -4.48
C PRO A 171 -29.19 8.03 -3.45
N GLY A 172 -29.39 8.93 -2.49
CA GLY A 172 -28.53 9.04 -1.31
C GLY A 172 -27.31 9.96 -1.46
N LYS A 173 -27.14 10.63 -2.61
CA LYS A 173 -25.99 11.51 -2.91
C LYS A 173 -25.71 12.55 -1.84
N GLY A 174 -26.73 13.28 -1.37
CA GLY A 174 -26.56 14.32 -0.35
C GLY A 174 -26.04 13.79 1.00
N LYS A 175 -26.56 12.65 1.47
CA LYS A 175 -26.06 12.00 2.70
C LYS A 175 -24.65 11.41 2.50
N ALA A 176 -24.39 10.85 1.33
CA ALA A 176 -23.08 10.35 0.96
C ALA A 176 -22.03 11.47 1.02
N LEU A 177 -22.28 12.59 0.33
CA LEU A 177 -21.42 13.78 0.35
C LEU A 177 -21.23 14.30 1.77
N PHE A 178 -22.28 14.37 2.59
CA PHE A 178 -22.14 14.80 3.99
C PHE A 178 -21.16 13.92 4.79
N GLN A 179 -21.18 12.61 4.55
CA GLN A 179 -20.32 11.67 5.27
C GLN A 179 -18.84 11.73 4.83
N VAL A 180 -18.58 12.00 3.55
CA VAL A 180 -17.21 11.98 2.99
C VAL A 180 -16.63 13.36 2.69
N SER A 181 -17.40 14.44 2.84
CA SER A 181 -17.02 15.80 2.44
C SER A 181 -15.68 16.27 3.02
N LYS A 182 -15.42 16.01 4.31
CA LYS A 182 -14.13 16.36 4.93
C LYS A 182 -12.95 15.61 4.32
N TRP A 183 -13.16 14.36 3.95
CA TRP A 183 -12.14 13.52 3.33
C TRP A 183 -11.89 13.93 1.87
N LEU A 184 -12.95 14.29 1.13
CA LEU A 184 -12.81 14.85 -0.22
C LEU A 184 -12.10 16.20 -0.23
N GLN A 185 -12.39 17.07 0.75
CA GLN A 185 -11.64 18.32 0.92
C GLN A 185 -10.16 18.03 1.20
N TRP A 186 -9.86 17.05 2.06
CA TRP A 186 -8.48 16.64 2.30
C TRP A 186 -7.80 16.11 1.03
N LEU A 187 -8.53 15.35 0.19
CA LEU A 187 -8.08 14.88 -1.12
C LEU A 187 -7.72 16.08 -2.02
N GLU A 188 -8.65 17.03 -2.16
CA GLU A 188 -8.53 18.25 -2.99
C GLU A 188 -7.33 19.13 -2.62
N HIS A 189 -7.03 19.27 -1.32
CA HIS A 189 -5.83 20.01 -0.89
C HIS A 189 -4.54 19.21 -1.11
N ALA A 190 -4.62 17.87 -1.08
CA ALA A 190 -3.47 17.01 -1.36
C ALA A 190 -3.11 17.01 -2.86
N SER A 191 -4.08 17.21 -3.76
CA SER A 191 -3.85 17.42 -5.20
C SER A 191 -3.39 18.84 -5.54
N GLU A 192 -3.94 19.88 -4.90
CA GLU A 192 -3.53 21.27 -5.15
C GLU A 192 -2.06 21.52 -4.78
N GLU A 193 -1.53 20.85 -3.75
CA GLU A 193 -0.09 20.90 -3.40
C GLU A 193 0.82 20.15 -4.40
N SER A 194 0.28 19.35 -5.32
CA SER A 194 1.04 18.66 -6.38
C SER A 194 0.97 19.32 -7.76
N ASP A 195 -0.05 20.15 -8.03
CA ASP A 195 -0.33 20.69 -9.37
C ASP A 195 0.38 22.02 -9.69
N ASP A 196 1.03 22.65 -8.71
CA ASP A 196 1.75 23.94 -8.88
C ASP A 196 3.14 23.81 -9.56
N ASP A 197 3.56 22.61 -10.00
CA ASP A 197 4.86 22.38 -10.64
C ASP A 197 4.80 21.95 -12.13
N ASP A 198 3.60 21.90 -12.72
CA ASP A 198 3.41 21.44 -14.11
C ASP A 198 3.36 22.60 -15.11
N ASN A 199 4.53 23.15 -15.42
CA ASN A 199 4.69 23.99 -16.61
C ASN A 199 6.06 23.83 -17.25
N ARG A 200 6.25 22.76 -18.04
CA ARG A 200 7.21 22.76 -19.16
C ARG A 200 6.89 21.74 -20.25
N LYS A 201 6.71 22.30 -21.44
CA LYS A 201 6.37 21.70 -22.74
C LYS A 201 7.13 20.43 -23.12
N SER A 202 6.36 19.51 -23.69
CA SER A 202 6.75 18.38 -24.54
C SER A 202 7.77 18.74 -25.62
N HIS A 203 8.74 17.84 -25.85
CA HIS A 203 9.48 17.71 -27.11
C HIS A 203 9.62 16.22 -27.44
N GLU A 204 8.94 15.78 -28.50
CA GLU A 204 9.23 14.52 -29.19
C GLU A 204 10.62 14.61 -29.86
N ILE A 205 11.39 13.53 -29.79
CA ILE A 205 12.51 13.30 -30.71
C ILE A 205 12.35 11.88 -31.29
N ILE A 206 12.09 11.83 -32.59
CA ILE A 206 12.15 10.63 -33.43
C ILE A 206 13.62 10.37 -33.77
N LEU A 207 14.14 9.17 -33.50
CA LEU A 207 15.39 8.71 -34.13
C LEU A 207 15.35 7.21 -34.49
N ASN A 208 15.98 6.94 -35.64
CA ASN A 208 15.85 5.78 -36.53
C ASN A 208 16.49 4.48 -36.04
N ASP A 209 15.88 3.38 -36.47
CA ASP A 209 16.40 2.01 -36.46
C ASP A 209 17.71 1.89 -37.27
N LYS A 210 18.86 1.72 -36.58
CA LYS A 210 20.02 0.89 -37.01
C LYS A 210 21.24 0.85 -36.07
N GLU A 211 21.19 1.45 -34.88
CA GLU A 211 22.27 1.32 -33.86
C GLU A 211 21.89 0.39 -32.69
N ILE A 212 20.95 -0.54 -32.92
CA ILE A 212 20.34 -1.38 -31.87
C ILE A 212 21.20 -2.62 -31.48
N VAL A 213 22.35 -2.92 -32.11
CA VAL A 213 22.95 -4.28 -32.00
C VAL A 213 24.41 -4.39 -31.52
N VAL A 214 25.17 -3.31 -31.24
CA VAL A 214 26.63 -3.47 -30.95
C VAL A 214 27.16 -2.85 -29.64
N LEU A 215 26.32 -2.36 -28.73
CA LEU A 215 26.77 -1.83 -27.42
C LEU A 215 26.38 -2.70 -26.21
N PHE A 216 26.22 -4.01 -26.42
CA PHE A 216 26.16 -5.00 -25.34
C PHE A 216 27.56 -5.62 -25.14
N GLN A 217 28.45 -4.93 -24.45
CA GLN A 217 29.49 -5.49 -23.57
C GLN A 217 30.46 -4.39 -23.13
N THR A 218 30.46 -4.15 -21.81
CA THR A 218 31.52 -3.47 -21.05
C THR A 218 31.95 -2.08 -21.54
N TYR A 219 31.32 -1.00 -21.03
CA TYR A 219 32.03 0.26 -20.76
C TYR A 219 31.30 1.13 -19.72
N ASN A 220 32.04 1.40 -18.62
CA ASN A 220 31.99 2.52 -17.68
C ASN A 220 30.68 2.91 -16.97
N VAL A 221 30.71 2.70 -15.65
CA VAL A 221 30.26 3.71 -14.67
C VAL A 221 30.91 5.05 -15.07
N MET A 222 30.23 5.85 -15.89
CA MET A 222 30.65 7.21 -16.18
C MET A 222 30.63 8.00 -14.87
N SER A 223 31.74 8.67 -14.59
CA SER A 223 32.02 9.55 -13.44
C SER A 223 30.89 10.52 -13.13
N SER A 224 29.86 10.04 -12.45
CA SER A 224 28.91 10.85 -11.71
C SER A 224 29.42 10.81 -10.28
N ASN A 225 29.83 11.97 -9.74
CA ASN A 225 30.10 12.04 -8.32
C ASN A 225 28.78 11.76 -7.60
N LEU A 226 28.84 10.78 -6.71
CA LEU A 226 27.70 10.40 -5.89
C LEU A 226 27.87 11.07 -4.54
N ARG A 227 26.80 11.72 -4.07
CA ARG A 227 26.77 12.41 -2.78
C ARG A 227 25.74 11.74 -1.89
N LEU A 228 26.13 11.51 -0.64
CA LEU A 228 25.20 11.13 0.42
C LEU A 228 24.74 12.40 1.13
N LEU A 229 23.43 12.62 1.18
CA LEU A 229 22.86 13.83 1.77
C LEU A 229 21.79 13.47 2.81
N PRO A 230 21.68 14.23 3.92
CA PRO A 230 20.59 14.07 4.86
C PRO A 230 19.28 14.56 4.24
N LEU A 231 18.22 13.74 4.32
CA LEU A 231 16.95 14.03 3.65
C LEU A 231 16.24 15.26 4.23
N HIS A 232 16.36 15.53 5.54
CA HIS A 232 15.67 16.66 6.18
C HIS A 232 16.18 18.03 5.71
N GLU A 233 17.42 18.10 5.21
CA GLU A 233 18.00 19.30 4.56
C GLU A 233 17.68 19.37 3.06
N ASN A 234 17.19 18.27 2.47
CA ASN A 234 16.95 18.11 1.03
C ASN A 234 15.51 17.65 0.77
N GLN A 235 14.55 18.41 1.32
CA GLN A 235 13.15 18.01 1.42
C GLN A 235 12.47 17.80 0.06
N TYR A 236 12.96 18.43 -1.00
CA TYR A 236 12.47 18.24 -2.36
C TYR A 236 12.55 16.79 -2.87
N PHE A 237 13.43 15.96 -2.29
CA PHE A 237 13.50 14.53 -2.61
C PHE A 237 12.52 13.66 -1.82
N GLN A 238 11.75 14.20 -0.87
CA GLN A 238 10.88 13.40 -0.01
C GLN A 238 9.87 12.58 -0.83
N ASN A 239 9.23 13.17 -1.84
CA ASN A 239 8.29 12.46 -2.71
C ASN A 239 9.00 11.34 -3.49
N ASN A 240 10.16 11.62 -4.11
CA ASN A 240 10.94 10.60 -4.83
C ASN A 240 11.40 9.45 -3.92
N VAL A 241 11.75 9.75 -2.67
CA VAL A 241 12.11 8.73 -1.67
C VAL A 241 10.90 7.88 -1.31
N ILE A 242 9.72 8.49 -1.17
CA ILE A 242 8.49 7.77 -0.87
C ILE A 242 8.11 6.83 -2.00
N GLU A 243 8.19 7.29 -3.24
CA GLU A 243 8.00 6.48 -4.45
C GLU A 243 8.99 5.31 -4.47
N LEU A 244 10.30 5.59 -4.36
CA LEU A 244 11.36 4.59 -4.34
C LEU A 244 11.13 3.52 -3.27
N LEU A 245 10.68 3.95 -2.10
CA LEU A 245 10.41 3.07 -0.99
C LEU A 245 9.13 2.25 -1.21
N ASN A 246 8.08 2.84 -1.79
CA ASN A 246 6.79 2.21 -2.05
C ASN A 246 6.87 1.19 -3.19
N ASP A 247 7.74 1.42 -4.17
CA ASP A 247 8.09 0.44 -5.19
C ASP A 247 8.61 -0.87 -4.57
N GLU A 248 9.31 -0.79 -3.43
CA GLU A 248 9.89 -1.96 -2.75
C GLU A 248 9.00 -2.52 -1.63
N TRP A 249 8.38 -1.65 -0.82
CA TRP A 249 7.62 -2.03 0.38
C TRP A 249 6.36 -1.17 0.55
N PRO A 250 5.30 -1.33 -0.25
CA PRO A 250 4.15 -0.42 -0.29
C PRO A 250 3.62 -0.03 1.10
N GLN A 251 3.58 1.29 1.38
CA GLN A 251 2.94 1.87 2.56
C GLN A 251 2.34 3.25 2.21
N SER A 252 1.37 3.71 3.00
CA SER A 252 0.81 5.05 2.79
C SER A 252 1.89 6.14 2.81
N LYS A 253 1.76 7.14 1.92
CA LYS A 253 2.62 8.32 1.86
C LYS A 253 2.72 9.00 3.23
N THR A 254 1.63 9.07 4.01
CA THR A 254 1.62 9.64 5.36
C THR A 254 2.49 8.87 6.36
N ILE A 255 2.46 7.53 6.37
CA ILE A 255 3.34 6.73 7.25
C ILE A 255 4.80 6.93 6.87
N ARG A 256 5.09 7.00 5.57
CA ARG A 256 6.44 7.32 5.08
C ARG A 256 6.86 8.70 5.53
N MET A 257 6.08 9.73 5.24
CA MET A 257 6.35 11.12 5.63
C MET A 257 6.63 11.23 7.13
N ARG A 258 5.74 10.70 7.98
CA ARG A 258 5.94 10.69 9.44
C ARG A 258 7.24 10.00 9.86
N ARG A 259 7.68 8.96 9.14
CA ARG A 259 8.97 8.31 9.39
C ARG A 259 10.14 9.18 8.94
N LEU A 260 10.04 9.84 7.79
CA LEU A 260 11.08 10.70 7.23
C LEU A 260 11.26 11.99 8.05
N GLU A 261 10.16 12.58 8.52
CA GLU A 261 10.11 13.78 9.37
C GLU A 261 10.76 13.60 10.75
N ARG A 262 11.02 12.35 11.17
CA ARG A 262 11.76 12.08 12.42
C ARG A 262 13.21 12.55 12.34
N SER A 263 13.76 12.66 11.12
CA SER A 263 15.14 13.06 10.85
C SER A 263 15.36 14.53 11.13
N CYS A 264 16.48 14.85 11.76
CA CYS A 264 16.82 16.21 12.19
C CYS A 264 18.34 16.37 12.28
N ASN A 265 18.80 17.62 12.43
CA ASN A 265 20.21 17.98 12.41
C ASN A 265 21.01 17.40 13.59
N GLU A 266 20.37 17.09 14.72
CA GLU A 266 21.04 16.52 15.90
C GLU A 266 21.53 15.09 15.63
N PHE A 267 20.70 14.29 14.96
CA PHE A 267 21.09 12.96 14.49
C PHE A 267 20.31 12.67 13.20
N PRO A 268 20.95 12.85 12.03
CA PRO A 268 20.32 12.53 10.77
C PRO A 268 20.09 11.02 10.68
N ILE A 269 18.83 10.62 10.52
CA ILE A 269 18.43 9.20 10.47
C ILE A 269 17.99 8.75 9.08
N SER A 270 17.91 9.67 8.13
CA SER A 270 17.34 9.45 6.81
C SER A 270 18.25 10.10 5.78
N TYR A 271 18.84 9.30 4.90
CA TYR A 271 19.83 9.72 3.93
C TYR A 271 19.46 9.28 2.51
N ILE A 272 19.89 10.08 1.54
CA ILE A 272 19.70 9.84 0.11
C ILE A 272 21.04 9.81 -0.62
N LEU A 273 21.15 8.93 -1.60
CA LEU A 273 22.25 8.89 -2.56
C LEU A 273 21.80 9.58 -3.84
N VAL A 274 22.51 10.63 -4.24
CA VAL A 274 22.20 11.41 -5.44
C VAL A 274 23.42 11.54 -6.34
N ASN A 275 23.20 11.63 -7.65
CA ASN A 275 24.26 11.92 -8.61
C ASN A 275 24.42 13.44 -8.87
N ASP A 276 25.38 13.80 -9.72
CA ASP A 276 25.64 15.18 -10.12
C ASP A 276 24.46 15.87 -10.82
N ASN A 277 23.57 15.10 -11.44
CA ASN A 277 22.37 15.60 -12.10
C ASN A 277 21.19 15.79 -11.11
N ASN A 278 21.43 15.71 -9.80
CA ASN A 278 20.39 15.71 -8.77
C ASN A 278 19.34 14.60 -8.96
N GLN A 279 19.71 13.47 -9.57
CA GLN A 279 18.84 12.31 -9.66
C GLN A 279 18.98 11.46 -8.38
N LEU A 280 17.86 11.04 -7.80
CA LEU A 280 17.82 10.09 -6.70
C LEU A 280 18.24 8.69 -7.18
N ILE A 281 19.26 8.13 -6.56
CA ILE A 281 19.79 6.79 -6.87
C ILE A 281 19.37 5.78 -5.81
N GLY A 282 19.35 6.20 -4.54
CA GLY A 282 19.11 5.31 -3.41
C GLY A 282 18.79 6.03 -2.12
N TYR A 283 18.39 5.25 -1.13
CA TYR A 283 17.90 5.71 0.16
C TYR A 283 18.35 4.76 1.27
N CYS A 284 18.72 5.31 2.43
CA CYS A 284 18.85 4.53 3.65
C CYS A 284 18.27 5.23 4.88
N TYR A 285 17.76 4.41 5.80
CA TYR A 285 17.21 4.84 7.09
C TYR A 285 17.95 4.12 8.22
N ILE A 286 18.38 4.88 9.22
CA ILE A 286 19.07 4.37 10.42
C ILE A 286 18.31 4.75 11.70
N ASP A 287 18.60 4.09 12.81
CA ASP A 287 18.15 4.52 14.14
C ASP A 287 19.21 4.15 15.18
N ARG A 288 19.16 4.73 16.37
CA ARG A 288 20.08 4.36 17.48
C ARG A 288 19.62 3.04 18.11
N LEU A 289 20.59 2.20 18.51
CA LEU A 289 20.28 1.06 19.37
C LEU A 289 19.98 1.55 20.79
N LEU A 290 18.91 1.03 21.40
CA LEU A 290 18.50 1.45 22.74
C LEU A 290 19.31 0.79 23.87
N ASP A 291 19.92 -0.37 23.58
CA ASP A 291 20.74 -1.14 24.50
C ASP A 291 22.24 -0.83 24.37
N ASP A 292 22.64 0.05 23.44
CA ASP A 292 24.04 0.41 23.20
C ASP A 292 24.18 1.76 22.46
N GLU A 293 24.67 2.76 23.18
CA GLU A 293 24.86 4.13 22.66
C GLU A 293 25.97 4.25 21.59
N GLN A 294 26.85 3.25 21.47
CA GLN A 294 27.91 3.21 20.45
C GLN A 294 27.46 2.52 19.16
N SER A 295 26.17 2.18 19.06
CA SER A 295 25.63 1.35 18.00
C SER A 295 24.42 1.97 17.32
N VAL A 296 24.32 1.77 16.01
CA VAL A 296 23.15 2.11 15.19
C VAL A 296 22.61 0.89 14.48
N ILE A 297 21.34 0.93 14.11
CA ILE A 297 20.72 -0.06 13.24
C ILE A 297 20.29 0.58 11.93
N ILE A 298 20.63 -0.06 10.81
CA ILE A 298 20.05 0.27 9.51
C ILE A 298 18.74 -0.50 9.37
N GLU A 299 17.64 0.24 9.23
CA GLU A 299 16.31 -0.38 9.12
C GLU A 299 15.83 -0.54 7.69
N SER A 300 16.32 0.30 6.76
CA SER A 300 15.88 0.27 5.37
C SER A 300 17.01 0.73 4.46
N VAL A 301 17.27 -0.03 3.40
CA VAL A 301 18.23 0.31 2.33
C VAL A 301 17.55 -0.01 1.00
N CYS A 302 17.40 0.98 0.13
CA CYS A 302 16.78 0.79 -1.18
C CYS A 302 17.60 1.50 -2.26
N ILE A 303 17.78 0.84 -3.41
CA ILE A 303 18.34 1.41 -4.64
C ILE A 303 17.25 1.36 -5.69
N GLN A 304 17.14 2.41 -6.52
CA GLN A 304 16.17 2.45 -7.62
C GLN A 304 16.27 1.20 -8.49
N ARG A 305 15.13 0.57 -8.79
CA ARG A 305 15.09 -0.76 -9.38
C ARG A 305 15.85 -0.87 -10.70
N THR A 306 15.75 0.15 -11.54
CA THR A 306 16.44 0.27 -12.84
C THR A 306 17.95 0.44 -12.72
N LEU A 307 18.46 0.85 -11.55
CA LEU A 307 19.87 1.13 -11.30
C LEU A 307 20.57 0.02 -10.47
N ARG A 308 19.84 -1.02 -10.06
CA ARG A 308 20.40 -2.15 -9.32
C ARG A 308 21.40 -2.94 -10.18
N GLY A 309 22.35 -3.60 -9.52
CA GLY A 309 23.42 -4.35 -10.20
C GLY A 309 24.64 -3.51 -10.60
N ASN A 310 24.54 -2.17 -10.56
CA ASN A 310 25.62 -1.25 -10.94
C ASN A 310 26.55 -0.85 -9.78
N GLY A 311 26.44 -1.50 -8.62
CA GLY A 311 27.32 -1.24 -7.46
C GLY A 311 26.91 -0.09 -6.54
N TYR A 312 25.86 0.69 -6.87
CA TYR A 312 25.39 1.81 -6.04
C TYR A 312 25.05 1.44 -4.59
N GLY A 313 24.56 0.22 -4.34
CA GLY A 313 24.31 -0.27 -2.98
C GLY A 313 25.58 -0.31 -2.13
N ARG A 314 26.72 -0.73 -2.70
CA ARG A 314 28.00 -0.76 -1.98
C ARG A 314 28.51 0.66 -1.69
N ILE A 315 28.32 1.57 -2.64
CA ILE A 315 28.70 2.98 -2.51
C ILE A 315 27.87 3.65 -1.42
N LEU A 316 26.54 3.44 -1.41
CA LEU A 316 25.64 3.94 -0.36
C LEU A 316 26.09 3.49 1.03
N MET A 317 26.37 2.19 1.21
CA MET A 317 26.83 1.67 2.50
C MET A 317 28.16 2.30 2.92
N LYS A 318 29.13 2.40 2.00
CA LYS A 318 30.44 2.98 2.30
C LYS A 318 30.36 4.46 2.68
N LEU A 319 29.59 5.26 1.93
CA LEU A 319 29.41 6.68 2.25
C LEU A 319 28.68 6.88 3.59
N LEU A 320 27.71 6.02 3.92
CA LEU A 320 27.01 6.07 5.20
C LEU A 320 27.95 5.77 6.36
N GLU A 321 28.79 4.74 6.22
CA GLU A 321 29.82 4.39 7.21
C GLU A 321 30.80 5.53 7.44
N ASP A 322 31.32 6.12 6.35
CA ASP A 322 32.26 7.25 6.42
C ASP A 322 31.60 8.47 7.08
N GLN A 323 30.33 8.74 6.78
CA GLN A 323 29.59 9.85 7.36
C GLN A 323 29.33 9.65 8.87
N LEU A 324 28.95 8.44 9.29
CA LEU A 324 28.77 8.13 10.72
C LEU A 324 30.07 8.23 11.49
N HIS A 325 31.17 7.71 10.93
CA HIS A 325 32.49 7.78 11.54
C HIS A 325 32.96 9.25 11.74
N GLN A 326 32.63 10.13 10.79
CA GLN A 326 33.00 11.55 10.84
C GLN A 326 32.11 12.41 11.76
N GLN A 327 30.79 12.23 11.70
CA GLN A 327 29.83 13.08 12.42
C GLN A 327 29.63 12.65 13.87
N GLU A 328 29.81 11.36 14.18
CA GLU A 328 29.43 10.76 15.45
C GLU A 328 30.53 9.83 15.95
N SER A 329 31.64 10.40 16.45
CA SER A 329 32.83 9.66 16.91
C SER A 329 32.57 8.63 18.02
N LYS A 330 31.38 8.65 18.64
CA LYS A 330 30.92 7.66 19.62
C LYS A 330 30.39 6.38 18.98
N ILE A 331 29.92 6.43 17.73
CA ILE A 331 29.36 5.28 17.02
C ILE A 331 30.51 4.44 16.48
N LYS A 332 30.54 3.17 16.88
CA LYS A 332 31.57 2.20 16.47
C LYS A 332 31.01 1.01 15.73
N PHE A 333 29.71 0.76 15.86
CA PHE A 333 29.08 -0.43 15.29
C PHE A 333 27.81 -0.10 14.54
N ILE A 334 27.63 -0.75 13.40
CA ILE A 334 26.40 -0.75 12.62
C ILE A 334 25.82 -2.14 12.62
N TYR A 335 24.53 -2.23 12.93
CA TYR A 335 23.73 -3.45 12.88
C TYR A 335 22.71 -3.37 11.75
N LEU A 336 22.32 -4.51 11.20
CA LEU A 336 21.19 -4.63 10.28
C LEU A 336 20.61 -6.04 10.32
N THR A 337 19.39 -6.18 9.81
CA THR A 337 18.76 -7.48 9.59
C THR A 337 18.48 -7.71 8.12
N THR A 338 18.69 -8.93 7.64
CA THR A 338 18.37 -9.30 6.25
C THR A 338 17.74 -10.69 6.18
N THR A 339 16.84 -10.90 5.21
CA THR A 339 16.22 -12.19 4.91
C THR A 339 16.89 -12.91 3.73
N ASP A 340 17.42 -12.15 2.76
CA ASP A 340 17.81 -12.68 1.45
C ASP A 340 19.04 -11.99 0.84
N LYS A 341 19.68 -11.04 1.55
CA LYS A 341 20.83 -10.26 1.04
C LYS A 341 22.11 -10.42 1.87
N ARG A 342 22.25 -11.50 2.64
CA ARG A 342 23.44 -11.80 3.47
C ARG A 342 24.78 -11.62 2.73
N HIS A 343 24.95 -12.29 1.58
CA HIS A 343 26.19 -12.22 0.80
C HIS A 343 26.52 -10.82 0.26
N PHE A 344 25.52 -9.96 0.07
CA PHE A 344 25.77 -8.57 -0.29
C PHE A 344 26.41 -7.81 0.88
N TYR A 345 25.88 -7.99 2.09
CA TYR A 345 26.40 -7.33 3.29
C TYR A 345 27.75 -7.90 3.74
N GLU A 346 28.00 -9.21 3.58
CA GLU A 346 29.34 -9.81 3.79
C GLU A 346 30.39 -9.15 2.89
N LYS A 347 30.07 -8.89 1.61
CA LYS A 347 30.94 -8.15 0.69
C LYS A 347 31.12 -6.67 1.07
N CYS A 348 30.21 -6.11 1.86
CA CYS A 348 30.36 -4.79 2.45
C CYS A 348 31.15 -4.84 3.78
N GLY A 349 31.59 -6.00 4.24
CA GLY A 349 32.37 -6.19 5.47
C GLY A 349 31.53 -6.39 6.73
N TYR A 350 30.26 -6.77 6.59
CA TYR A 350 29.42 -7.14 7.73
C TYR A 350 29.56 -8.63 8.04
N GLU A 351 29.53 -8.97 9.32
CA GLU A 351 29.60 -10.33 9.83
C GLU A 351 28.28 -10.70 10.53
N GLU A 352 27.93 -11.99 10.50
CA GLU A 352 26.75 -12.47 11.21
C GLU A 352 26.92 -12.32 12.73
N THR A 353 25.84 -11.94 13.42
CA THR A 353 25.86 -11.68 14.86
C THR A 353 24.60 -12.22 15.54
N SER A 354 24.60 -12.24 16.88
CA SER A 354 23.44 -12.62 17.67
C SER A 354 22.34 -11.55 17.62
N PRO A 355 21.05 -11.93 17.62
CA PRO A 355 19.94 -10.98 17.65
C PRO A 355 20.04 -10.00 18.82
N ARG A 356 19.79 -8.71 18.58
CA ARG A 356 19.68 -7.68 19.63
C ARG A 356 18.23 -7.25 19.84
N ILE A 357 17.95 -6.64 20.99
CA ILE A 357 16.59 -6.21 21.33
C ILE A 357 16.20 -5.01 20.46
N ARG A 358 15.10 -5.14 19.72
CA ARG A 358 14.51 -4.07 18.91
C ARG A 358 13.17 -3.65 19.49
N LEU A 359 13.05 -2.41 19.92
CA LEU A 359 11.74 -1.83 20.25
C LEU A 359 11.17 -1.19 18.98
N ASN A 360 10.00 -1.64 18.53
CA ASN A 360 9.23 -0.99 17.45
C ASN A 360 8.52 0.29 17.96
N ILE A 361 9.16 1.01 18.87
CA ILE A 361 8.64 2.19 19.55
C ILE A 361 9.70 3.26 19.41
N SER A 362 9.30 4.47 18.99
CA SER A 362 10.21 5.59 18.80
C SER A 362 11.11 5.80 20.02
N SER A 363 12.43 5.92 19.82
CA SER A 363 13.38 6.33 20.86
C SER A 363 12.98 7.67 21.51
N LYS A 364 12.32 8.56 20.76
CA LYS A 364 11.76 9.84 21.25
C LYS A 364 10.56 9.66 22.19
N LEU A 365 9.84 8.54 22.18
CA LEU A 365 8.72 8.29 23.11
C LEU A 365 9.21 8.11 24.55
N PHE A 366 10.50 7.85 24.75
CA PHE A 366 11.05 7.56 26.05
C PHE A 366 11.61 8.79 26.77
N ASN A 367 11.72 9.98 26.15
CA ASN A 367 12.06 11.28 26.76
C ASN A 367 12.86 11.19 28.09
N GLY A 368 14.01 10.49 28.10
CA GLY A 368 14.89 10.38 29.27
C GLY A 368 14.42 9.47 30.43
N ASN A 369 13.28 8.78 30.34
CA ASN A 369 12.83 7.81 31.35
C ASN A 369 13.49 6.44 31.16
N GLU A 370 14.81 6.38 31.40
CA GLU A 370 15.61 5.16 31.38
C GLU A 370 15.03 4.03 32.25
N GLN A 371 14.32 4.36 33.34
CA GLN A 371 13.71 3.36 34.23
C GLN A 371 12.63 2.53 33.53
N ILE A 372 11.78 3.17 32.70
CA ILE A 372 10.70 2.49 31.98
C ILE A 372 11.30 1.56 30.93
N LEU A 373 12.37 2.02 30.27
CA LEU A 373 13.10 1.27 29.25
C LEU A 373 13.82 0.06 29.87
N LYS A 374 14.53 0.24 30.99
CA LYS A 374 15.18 -0.84 31.75
C LYS A 374 14.17 -1.88 32.24
N ASN A 375 13.00 -1.47 32.70
CA ASN A 375 11.93 -2.38 33.14
C ASN A 375 11.29 -3.15 31.97
N LEU A 376 11.14 -2.53 30.80
CA LEU A 376 10.66 -3.18 29.58
C LEU A 376 11.67 -4.20 29.04
N LEU A 377 12.96 -3.85 29.03
CA LEU A 377 14.05 -4.73 28.59
C LEU A 377 14.24 -5.91 29.55
N ALA A 378 14.14 -5.70 30.87
CA ALA A 378 14.25 -6.76 31.87
C ALA A 378 13.18 -7.85 31.71
N ASN A 379 11.95 -7.47 31.33
CA ASN A 379 10.82 -8.40 31.15
C ASN A 379 10.83 -9.16 29.81
N GLN A 380 11.72 -8.83 28.85
CA GLN A 380 11.81 -9.51 27.55
C GLN A 380 12.95 -10.54 27.46
N THR A 381 13.69 -10.77 28.54
CA THR A 381 14.86 -11.67 28.56
C THR A 381 14.55 -13.16 28.37
N GLN A 382 13.28 -13.58 28.22
CA GLN A 382 12.92 -15.01 28.14
C GLN A 382 12.56 -15.57 26.75
N SER A 383 12.74 -14.83 25.63
CA SER A 383 12.59 -15.47 24.29
C SER A 383 13.48 -14.87 23.20
N ILE A 384 14.81 -14.98 23.34
CA ILE A 384 15.79 -14.47 22.34
C ILE A 384 16.31 -15.60 21.44
N THR A 385 15.49 -16.60 21.08
CA THR A 385 15.99 -17.73 20.27
C THR A 385 15.74 -17.59 18.77
N ASP A 386 14.71 -16.86 18.32
CA ASP A 386 14.42 -16.76 16.88
C ASP A 386 13.95 -15.36 16.46
N SER A 387 14.81 -14.63 15.73
CA SER A 387 14.40 -13.42 15.03
C SER A 387 13.73 -13.81 13.70
N HIS A 388 12.42 -13.60 13.62
CA HIS A 388 11.65 -13.73 12.40
C HIS A 388 11.13 -12.36 11.98
N VAL A 389 11.19 -12.05 10.69
CA VAL A 389 10.35 -11.00 10.11
C VAL A 389 9.13 -11.66 9.52
N ILE A 390 7.96 -11.14 9.88
CA ILE A 390 6.70 -11.49 9.24
C ILE A 390 6.68 -10.72 7.91
N LEU A 391 6.98 -11.42 6.82
CA LEU A 391 6.84 -10.88 5.48
C LEU A 391 5.51 -11.36 4.90
N GLN A 392 4.65 -10.39 4.60
CA GLN A 392 3.39 -10.64 3.90
C GLN A 392 3.67 -10.50 2.40
N LYS A 393 3.77 -11.63 1.70
CA LYS A 393 3.75 -11.68 0.23
C LYS A 393 2.43 -12.32 -0.18
N GLY A 394 1.43 -11.49 -0.51
CA GLY A 394 0.08 -11.96 -0.80
C GLY A 394 -0.59 -12.59 0.43
N SER A 395 -1.30 -13.72 0.23
CA SER A 395 -2.15 -14.39 1.23
C SER A 395 -1.42 -15.31 2.23
N THR A 396 -0.09 -15.43 2.17
CA THR A 396 0.68 -16.32 3.06
C THR A 396 1.51 -15.54 4.08
N ILE A 397 1.29 -15.80 5.38
CA ILE A 397 2.18 -15.36 6.46
C ILE A 397 3.38 -16.32 6.47
N GLN A 398 4.51 -15.91 5.88
CA GLN A 398 5.75 -16.64 6.06
C GLN A 398 6.54 -16.03 7.22
N ARG A 399 6.86 -16.85 8.23
CA ARG A 399 7.93 -16.53 9.19
C ARG A 399 9.25 -16.71 8.47
N ILE A 400 9.80 -15.62 7.96
CA ILE A 400 11.10 -15.65 7.30
C ILE A 400 12.14 -15.39 8.36
N GLN A 401 13.05 -16.35 8.53
CA GLN A 401 14.16 -16.22 9.45
C GLN A 401 15.03 -15.03 9.01
N THR A 402 15.28 -14.11 9.93
CA THR A 402 16.20 -13.00 9.69
C THR A 402 17.57 -13.27 10.25
N VAL A 403 18.58 -12.91 9.47
CA VAL A 403 19.98 -12.93 9.88
C VAL A 403 20.34 -11.54 10.36
N TRP A 404 20.90 -11.46 11.57
CA TRP A 404 21.49 -10.23 12.09
C TRP A 404 22.92 -10.13 11.62
N MET A 405 23.27 -8.93 11.14
CA MET A 405 24.60 -8.62 10.64
C MET A 405 25.14 -7.42 11.41
N LYS A 406 26.44 -7.41 11.68
CA LYS A 406 27.17 -6.34 12.39
C LYS A 406 28.43 -5.98 11.63
N LYS A 407 28.79 -4.70 11.64
CA LYS A 407 30.10 -4.22 11.20
C LYS A 407 30.65 -3.21 12.20
N GLN A 408 31.96 -3.25 12.42
CA GLN A 408 32.69 -2.20 13.11
C GLN A 408 33.15 -1.15 12.09
N ILE A 409 32.93 0.12 12.39
CA ILE A 409 33.27 1.26 11.52
C ILE A 409 34.31 2.18 12.14
#